data_AF-A0A946AK64-F1
#
_entry.id   AF-A0A946AK64-F1
#
_cell.length_a   1.000
_cell.length_b   1.000
_cell.length_c   1.000
_cell.angle_alpha   90.00
_cell.angle_beta   90.00
_cell.angle_gamma   90.00
#
_symmetry.space_group_name_H-M   'P 1'
#
loop_
_entity.id
_entity.type
_entity.pdbx_description
1 polymer ?
#
loop_
_entity_poly.entity_id
_entity_poly.type
_entity_poly.pdbx_seq_one_letter_code
_entity_poly.pdbx_strand_id
1 'polypeptide(L)'
;MEPYVNKNLNTRICFGLSILIGISACIPNAENSAGKDIQAGAGPNIVIFYIDDLGYGDVGSYGAIGVDTPNIDRLAANGIRFTDAHSAAATCTPSRYSLLT
;
A
#
# COMPACT_ATOMS: atom_id res chain seq x y z
N MET A 1 -18.61 22.54 -60.68
CA MET A 1 -19.54 22.62 -59.54
C MET A 1 -18.96 21.75 -58.43
N GLU A 2 -18.43 22.39 -57.38
CA GLU A 2 -18.28 21.84 -56.02
C GLU A 2 -19.62 21.15 -55.61
N PRO A 3 -19.69 20.09 -54.75
CA PRO A 3 -19.05 20.16 -53.43
C PRO A 3 -18.61 18.87 -52.70
N TYR A 4 -17.60 19.07 -51.83
CA TYR A 4 -17.45 18.67 -50.42
C TYR A 4 -18.51 17.73 -49.79
N VAL A 5 -18.14 16.49 -49.41
CA VAL A 5 -18.89 15.69 -48.41
C VAL A 5 -17.97 14.87 -47.48
N ASN A 6 -17.71 15.46 -46.31
CA ASN A 6 -17.77 14.96 -44.93
C ASN A 6 -17.16 13.58 -44.52
N LYS A 7 -15.99 13.64 -43.85
CA LYS A 7 -15.25 12.54 -43.18
C LYS A 7 -15.69 12.33 -41.71
N ASN A 8 -16.93 11.95 -41.42
CA ASN A 8 -17.37 11.83 -40.01
C ASN A 8 -18.38 10.70 -39.73
N LEU A 9 -18.38 9.62 -40.52
CA LEU A 9 -19.32 8.50 -40.36
C LEU A 9 -18.69 7.21 -39.78
N ASN A 10 -17.36 7.09 -39.77
CA ASN A 10 -16.68 5.86 -39.34
C ASN A 10 -16.22 5.83 -37.87
N THR A 11 -16.45 6.88 -37.09
CA THR A 11 -15.99 6.95 -35.69
C THR A 11 -17.06 6.58 -34.66
N ARG A 12 -18.33 6.40 -35.07
CA ARG A 12 -19.45 6.11 -34.14
C ARG A 12 -19.91 4.65 -34.12
N ILE A 13 -19.33 3.79 -34.96
CA ILE A 13 -19.71 2.37 -35.07
C ILE A 13 -18.95 1.50 -34.03
N CYS A 14 -17.81 1.96 -33.51
CA CYS A 14 -17.02 1.23 -32.52
C CYS A 14 -17.51 1.35 -31.07
N PHE A 15 -18.44 2.25 -30.76
CA PHE A 15 -18.99 2.38 -29.40
C PHE A 15 -20.22 1.50 -29.14
N GLY A 16 -20.84 0.92 -30.18
CA GLY A 16 -22.13 0.23 -30.08
C GLY A 16 -22.08 -1.29 -29.88
N LEU A 17 -20.93 -1.94 -30.03
CA LEU A 17 -20.85 -3.42 -30.06
C LEU A 17 -20.21 -4.05 -28.81
N SER A 18 -19.71 -3.26 -27.87
CA SER A 18 -19.02 -3.79 -26.66
C SER A 18 -19.94 -4.01 -25.46
N ILE A 19 -21.23 -3.67 -25.56
CA ILE A 19 -22.19 -3.75 -24.43
C ILE A 19 -22.82 -5.15 -24.28
N LEU A 20 -22.66 -6.07 -25.24
CA LEU A 20 -23.29 -7.40 -25.20
C LEU A 20 -22.42 -8.56 -24.67
N ILE A 21 -21.19 -8.32 -24.21
CA ILE A 21 -20.31 -9.36 -23.64
C ILE A 21 -20.26 -9.31 -22.09
N GLY A 22 -20.88 -8.30 -21.48
CA GLY A 22 -20.73 -7.99 -20.04
C GLY A 22 -21.63 -8.75 -19.04
N ILE A 23 -22.32 -9.84 -19.40
CA ILE A 23 -23.28 -10.50 -18.48
C ILE A 23 -22.97 -11.99 -18.17
N SER A 24 -21.98 -12.63 -18.81
CA SER A 24 -21.82 -14.10 -18.69
C SER A 24 -20.45 -14.59 -18.19
N ALA A 25 -19.90 -14.00 -17.11
CA ALA A 25 -18.76 -14.60 -16.40
C ALA A 25 -18.60 -14.09 -14.96
N CYS A 26 -19.54 -14.40 -14.07
CA CYS A 26 -19.28 -14.42 -12.62
C CYS A 26 -20.21 -15.44 -11.94
N ILE A 27 -19.88 -16.72 -12.09
CA ILE A 27 -20.28 -17.74 -11.10
C ILE A 27 -19.05 -17.93 -10.20
N PRO A 28 -18.99 -17.36 -8.99
CA PRO A 28 -18.05 -17.83 -7.99
C PRO A 28 -18.60 -19.14 -7.40
N ASN A 29 -17.90 -20.23 -7.70
CA ASN A 29 -18.05 -21.51 -7.03
C ASN A 29 -17.89 -21.33 -5.51
N ALA A 30 -18.82 -21.89 -4.74
CA ALA A 30 -18.71 -22.01 -3.30
C ALA A 30 -17.67 -23.10 -2.98
N GLU A 31 -16.42 -22.68 -2.77
CA GLU A 31 -15.42 -23.55 -2.14
C GLU A 31 -15.64 -23.56 -0.62
N ASN A 32 -16.26 -24.65 -0.16
CA ASN A 32 -16.32 -25.04 1.24
C ASN A 32 -14.90 -25.23 1.78
N SER A 33 -14.34 -24.19 2.41
CA SER A 33 -13.17 -24.34 3.27
C SER A 33 -13.63 -24.73 4.66
N ALA A 34 -13.94 -26.01 4.83
CA ALA A 34 -14.01 -26.63 6.14
C ALA A 34 -12.60 -26.69 6.73
N GLY A 35 -12.41 -26.02 7.87
CA GLY A 35 -11.31 -26.28 8.80
C GLY A 35 -10.21 -25.21 8.84
N LYS A 36 -10.33 -24.27 9.78
CA LYS A 36 -9.41 -24.20 10.92
C LYS A 36 -10.00 -23.27 11.98
N ASP A 37 -10.61 -23.86 12.98
CA ASP A 37 -10.99 -23.18 14.21
C ASP A 37 -9.70 -22.71 14.90
N ILE A 38 -9.34 -21.43 14.76
CA ILE A 38 -8.30 -20.83 15.59
C ILE A 38 -9.00 -20.42 16.88
N GLN A 39 -9.03 -21.34 17.84
CA GLN A 39 -9.31 -20.94 19.20
C GLN A 39 -8.18 -20.05 19.71
N ALA A 40 -8.46 -18.75 19.82
CA ALA A 40 -8.07 -17.89 20.93
C ALA A 40 -8.76 -16.53 20.73
N GLY A 41 -9.46 -16.04 21.75
CA GLY A 41 -9.85 -14.63 21.84
C GLY A 41 -8.61 -13.74 22.02
N ALA A 42 -7.76 -13.64 21.01
CA ALA A 42 -6.49 -12.95 21.06
C ALA A 42 -6.44 -11.90 19.96
N GLY A 43 -6.42 -10.63 20.35
CA GLY A 43 -6.20 -9.51 19.44
C GLY A 43 -4.83 -9.58 18.73
N PRO A 44 -4.52 -8.61 17.86
CA PRO A 44 -3.23 -8.58 17.19
C PRO A 44 -2.08 -8.49 18.20
N ASN A 45 -0.99 -9.23 17.93
CA ASN A 45 0.26 -9.05 18.68
C ASN A 45 0.96 -7.79 18.17
N ILE A 46 1.39 -6.93 19.08
CA ILE A 46 2.09 -5.69 18.75
C ILE A 46 3.56 -5.86 19.14
N VAL A 47 4.46 -5.69 18.17
CA VAL A 47 5.91 -5.68 18.38
C VAL A 47 6.44 -4.29 18.05
N ILE A 48 7.10 -3.65 19.02
CA ILE A 48 7.69 -2.32 18.86
C ILE A 48 9.20 -2.47 18.77
N PHE A 49 9.77 -2.09 17.62
CA PHE A 49 11.20 -1.92 17.46
C PHE A 49 11.54 -0.45 17.77
N TYR A 50 12.23 -0.21 18.87
CA TYR A 50 12.70 1.12 19.26
C TYR A 50 14.22 1.18 19.15
N ILE A 51 14.72 2.10 18.33
CA ILE A 51 16.13 2.20 17.96
C ILE A 51 16.70 3.48 18.57
N ASP A 52 17.86 3.38 19.21
CA ASP A 52 18.56 4.52 19.83
C ASP A 52 19.40 5.27 18.79
N ASP A 53 19.44 6.59 18.88
CA ASP A 53 20.25 7.49 18.03
C ASP A 53 20.11 7.28 16.51
N LEU A 54 18.95 6.79 16.04
CA LEU A 54 18.66 6.67 14.61
C LEU A 54 18.16 8.01 14.04
N GLY A 55 18.93 8.59 13.14
CA GLY A 55 18.57 9.78 12.37
C GLY A 55 17.65 9.47 11.18
N TYR A 56 16.97 10.51 10.68
CA TYR A 56 16.05 10.39 9.55
C TYR A 56 16.73 9.84 8.28
N GLY A 57 17.98 10.25 8.03
CA GLY A 57 18.75 9.87 6.84
C GLY A 57 19.52 8.55 6.96
N ASP A 58 19.33 7.79 8.03
CA ASP A 58 20.17 6.61 8.33
C ASP A 58 19.61 5.29 7.75
N VAL A 59 18.38 5.31 7.23
CA VAL A 59 17.71 4.14 6.63
C VAL A 59 17.50 4.35 5.13
N GLY A 60 17.72 3.30 4.34
CA GLY A 60 17.58 3.33 2.87
C GLY A 60 16.21 3.83 2.41
N SER A 61 15.13 3.42 3.07
CA SER A 61 13.77 3.90 2.81
C SER A 61 13.56 5.41 3.01
N TYR A 62 14.49 6.13 3.65
CA TYR A 62 14.50 7.60 3.76
C TYR A 62 15.65 8.26 2.98
N GLY A 63 16.40 7.50 2.19
CA GLY A 63 17.43 8.02 1.29
C GLY A 63 18.86 7.94 1.82
N ALA A 64 19.15 7.05 2.79
CA ALA A 64 20.51 6.80 3.23
C ALA A 64 21.44 6.42 2.07
N ILE A 65 22.68 6.92 2.13
CA ILE A 65 23.73 6.62 1.14
C ILE A 65 24.82 5.81 1.83
N GLY A 66 25.18 4.65 1.25
CA GLY A 66 26.27 3.80 1.75
C GLY A 66 25.88 2.85 2.89
N VAL A 67 24.58 2.76 3.23
CA VAL A 67 24.05 1.81 4.21
C VAL A 67 22.88 1.05 3.59
N ASP A 68 22.94 -0.28 3.63
CA ASP A 68 21.87 -1.15 3.15
C ASP A 68 20.99 -1.62 4.32
N THR A 69 19.69 -1.31 4.28
CA THR A 69 18.72 -1.67 5.31
C THR A 69 17.57 -2.55 4.78
N PRO A 70 17.85 -3.69 4.11
CA PRO A 70 16.86 -4.41 3.31
C PRO A 70 15.64 -4.89 4.10
N ASN A 71 15.81 -5.20 5.39
CA ASN A 71 14.70 -5.61 6.26
C ASN A 71 13.80 -4.44 6.64
N ILE A 72 14.36 -3.27 6.93
CA ILE A 72 13.59 -2.06 7.27
C ILE A 72 12.91 -1.54 6.00
N ASP A 73 13.59 -1.57 4.86
CA ASP A 73 13.04 -1.13 3.58
C ASP A 73 11.86 -2.00 3.15
N ARG A 74 11.97 -3.32 3.36
CA ARG A 74 10.84 -4.25 3.16
C ARG A 74 9.67 -3.94 4.09
N LEU A 75 9.91 -3.61 5.37
CA LEU A 75 8.84 -3.21 6.28
C LEU A 75 8.16 -1.91 5.82
N ALA A 76 8.95 -0.92 5.40
CA ALA A 76 8.43 0.35 4.89
C ALA A 76 7.62 0.18 3.59
N ALA A 77 8.01 -0.73 2.70
CA ALA A 77 7.31 -1.01 1.45
C ALA A 77 6.00 -1.79 1.63
N ASN A 78 5.90 -2.61 2.69
CA ASN A 78 4.71 -3.42 3.00
C ASN A 78 3.84 -2.81 4.11
N GLY A 79 4.12 -1.58 4.51
CA GLY A 79 3.45 -0.91 5.63
C GLY A 79 3.19 0.56 5.34
N ILE A 80 3.04 1.34 6.41
CA ILE A 80 2.89 2.79 6.35
C ILE A 80 4.23 3.40 6.75
N ARG A 81 4.74 4.31 5.91
CA ARG A 81 5.96 5.09 6.17
C ARG A 81 5.59 6.54 6.49
N PHE A 82 6.10 7.05 7.62
CA PHE A 82 5.89 8.44 8.04
C PHE A 82 7.09 9.29 7.64
N THR A 83 6.91 10.28 6.76
CA THR A 83 8.00 11.15 6.32
C THR A 83 8.20 12.38 7.19
N ASP A 84 7.29 12.63 8.12
CA ASP A 84 7.28 13.79 9.03
C ASP A 84 6.95 13.31 10.46
N ALA A 85 7.89 12.56 11.04
CA ALA A 85 7.80 12.04 12.40
C ALA A 85 8.86 12.73 13.27
N HIS A 86 8.47 13.16 14.47
CA HIS A 86 9.35 13.85 15.40
C HIS A 86 9.45 13.11 16.72
N SER A 87 10.61 13.19 17.37
CA SER A 87 10.72 12.83 18.78
C SER A 87 10.18 13.95 19.67
N ALA A 88 9.55 13.58 20.77
CA ALA A 88 9.12 14.53 21.81
C ALA A 88 10.30 15.29 22.44
N ALA A 89 11.51 14.72 22.40
CA ALA A 89 12.72 15.35 22.90
C ALA A 89 13.97 14.88 22.15
N ALA A 90 14.98 15.74 22.01
CA ALA A 90 16.25 15.43 21.35
C ALA A 90 17.21 14.57 22.20
N THR A 91 16.76 14.04 23.34
CA THR A 91 17.56 13.19 24.24
C THR A 91 16.82 11.90 24.56
N CYS A 92 17.58 10.81 24.75
CA CYS A 92 17.05 9.45 24.82
C CYS A 92 16.09 9.23 26.00
N THR A 93 16.41 9.71 27.21
CA THR A 93 15.58 9.51 28.41
C THR A 93 14.18 10.12 28.29
N PRO A 94 14.00 11.43 28.02
CA PRO A 94 12.66 12.00 27.87
C PRO A 94 11.92 11.45 26.63
N SER A 95 12.62 11.12 25.53
CA SER A 95 12.02 10.49 24.35
C SER A 95 11.39 9.13 24.69
N ARG A 96 12.11 8.28 25.43
CA ARG A 96 11.61 6.96 25.86
C ARG A 96 10.47 7.08 26.86
N TYR A 97 10.56 8.05 27.78
CA TYR A 97 9.49 8.29 28.74
C TYR A 97 8.18 8.63 28.03
N SER A 98 8.21 9.54 27.04
CA SER A 98 7.04 9.92 26.23
C SER A 98 6.42 8.79 25.40
N LEU A 99 7.15 7.70 25.12
CA LEU A 99 6.57 6.54 24.44
C LEU A 99 5.79 5.63 25.41
N LEU A 100 6.19 5.60 26.69
CA LEU A 100 5.70 4.65 27.68
C LEU A 100 4.58 5.21 28.57
N THR A 101 4.39 6.53 28.59
CA THR A 101 3.41 7.24 29.44
C THR A 101 2.63 8.27 28.63
#